data_AF-A0AAD4NBL2-F1
#
_entry.id   AF-A0AAD4NBL2-F1
#
_cell.length_a   1.000
_cell.length_b   1.000
_cell.length_c   1.000
_cell.angle_alpha   90.00
_cell.angle_beta   90.00
_cell.angle_gamma   90.00
#
_symmetry.space_group_name_H-M   'P 1'
#
loop_
_entity.id
_entity.type
_entity.pdbx_description
1 polymer ?
#
loop_
_entity_poly.entity_id
_entity_poly.type
_entity_poly.pdbx_seq_one_letter_code
_entity_poly.pdbx_strand_id
1 'polypeptide(L)'
;MRRETKNFLEKEELLTKQTFAQEWPVVYNLLQLAPKPACLIAHYGLRYDFRIILNELRRNYASLKIYPIPDDVYFIDSYLAFVDLEKEYHDSIKRAINEVARAKHCVFQGPHALRFLKSEEWSPAKRHRIDSNIFEQTCEGNWRFNDAFGDNYFRGKGNFKLRNIYKKIIGDDFNAHQAEADTEALLQVSMSYGKEFINYVDTHRAPFPNLDVNNIVIMKGQNNALVDL
;
A
#
# COMPACT_ATOMS: atom_id res chain seq x y z
N MET A 1 -4.52 -30.90 -1.05
CA MET A 1 -3.41 -30.37 -1.88
C MET A 1 -2.85 -29.15 -1.16
N ARG A 2 -1.81 -29.33 -0.34
CA ARG A 2 -1.18 -28.23 0.42
C ARG A 2 -0.43 -27.35 -0.57
N ARG A 3 -0.74 -26.05 -0.61
CA ARG A 3 0.03 -25.08 -1.38
C ARG A 3 1.30 -24.78 -0.59
N GLU A 4 2.42 -25.32 -1.05
CA GLU A 4 3.76 -24.96 -0.60
C GLU A 4 4.07 -23.54 -1.08
N THR A 5 3.97 -22.56 -0.20
CA THR A 5 4.72 -21.30 -0.33
C THR A 5 5.89 -21.40 0.63
N LYS A 6 6.95 -22.09 0.22
CA LYS A 6 8.24 -22.11 0.92
C LYS A 6 8.94 -20.78 0.61
N ASN A 7 9.12 -19.92 1.61
CA ASN A 7 10.31 -19.05 1.59
C ASN A 7 11.51 -20.01 1.59
N PHE A 8 12.41 -19.88 0.62
CA PHE A 8 13.53 -20.79 0.35
C PHE A 8 14.67 -20.74 1.40
N LEU A 9 14.41 -20.27 2.62
CA LEU A 9 15.43 -20.18 3.67
C LEU A 9 15.13 -21.17 4.78
N GLU A 10 15.98 -22.18 4.91
CA GLU A 10 15.89 -23.15 6.01
C GLU A 10 16.81 -22.75 7.16
N LYS A 11 16.40 -23.04 8.40
CA LYS A 11 17.14 -22.62 9.60
C LYS A 11 18.58 -23.11 9.58
N GLU A 12 18.81 -24.32 9.10
CA GLU A 12 20.13 -24.97 9.01
C GLU A 12 21.08 -24.19 8.09
N GLU A 13 20.57 -23.65 6.99
CA GLU A 13 21.34 -22.84 6.04
C GLU A 13 21.71 -21.47 6.61
N LEU A 14 20.91 -20.97 7.56
CA LEU A 14 21.11 -19.68 8.21
C LEU A 14 22.01 -19.72 9.45
N LEU A 15 22.39 -20.91 9.95
CA LEU A 15 23.19 -21.04 11.18
C LEU A 15 24.55 -20.35 11.11
N THR A 16 25.10 -20.20 9.91
CA THR A 16 26.40 -19.54 9.67
C THR A 16 26.28 -18.04 9.44
N LYS A 17 25.04 -17.51 9.35
CA LYS A 17 24.78 -16.10 9.13
C LYS A 17 24.77 -15.35 10.45
N GLN A 18 25.00 -14.05 10.37
CA GLN A 18 24.91 -13.18 11.55
C GLN A 18 23.46 -13.10 12.04
N THR A 19 23.33 -12.86 13.34
CA THR A 19 22.04 -12.64 13.99
C THR A 19 21.51 -11.23 13.69
N PHE A 20 20.21 -11.02 13.92
CA PHE A 20 19.59 -9.70 13.80
C PHE A 20 20.36 -8.62 14.58
N ALA A 21 20.77 -8.91 15.82
CA ALA A 21 21.48 -7.94 16.66
C ALA A 21 22.87 -7.56 16.13
N GLN A 22 23.53 -8.47 15.40
CA GLN A 22 24.84 -8.21 14.81
C GLN A 22 24.73 -7.37 13.53
N GLU A 23 23.66 -7.56 12.75
CA GLU A 23 23.44 -6.83 11.49
C GLU A 23 22.73 -5.48 11.69
N TRP A 24 21.94 -5.32 12.76
CA TRP A 24 21.16 -4.09 13.00
C TRP A 24 22.00 -2.80 12.99
N PRO A 25 23.22 -2.72 13.55
CA PRO A 25 24.06 -1.52 13.45
C PRO A 25 24.30 -1.06 12.01
N VAL A 26 24.39 -1.98 11.05
CA VAL A 26 24.53 -1.64 9.63
C VAL A 26 23.24 -1.00 9.10
N VAL A 27 22.09 -1.58 9.43
CA VAL A 27 20.77 -1.02 9.08
C VAL A 27 20.58 0.35 9.71
N TYR A 28 20.92 0.52 10.99
CA TYR A 28 20.89 1.81 11.67
C TYR A 28 21.72 2.87 10.95
N ASN A 29 22.96 2.53 10.57
CA ASN A 29 23.82 3.46 9.83
C ASN A 29 23.23 3.83 8.46
N LEU A 30 22.63 2.87 7.75
CA LEU A 30 21.91 3.14 6.51
C LEU A 30 20.75 4.12 6.74
N LEU A 31 19.96 3.92 7.79
CA LEU A 31 18.87 4.82 8.16
C LEU A 31 19.37 6.22 8.52
N GLN A 32 20.52 6.34 9.16
CA GLN A 32 21.15 7.62 9.49
C GLN A 32 21.64 8.37 8.25
N LEU A 33 22.18 7.66 7.25
CA LEU A 33 22.69 8.24 6.01
C LEU A 33 21.59 8.65 5.04
N ALA A 34 20.38 8.10 5.18
CA ALA A 34 19.25 8.46 4.33
C ALA A 34 18.88 9.96 4.48
N PRO A 35 18.56 10.67 3.39
CA PRO A 35 18.04 12.03 3.46
C PRO A 35 16.81 12.14 4.36
N LYS A 36 16.73 13.21 5.14
CA LYS A 36 15.73 13.38 6.19
C LYS A 36 14.66 14.40 5.81
N PRO A 37 13.38 14.18 6.19
CA PRO A 37 12.89 12.98 6.87
C PRO A 37 12.82 11.75 5.96
N ALA A 38 13.02 10.56 6.52
CA ALA A 38 12.93 9.29 5.79
C ALA A 38 11.66 8.52 6.17
N CYS A 39 11.12 7.69 5.27
CA CYS A 39 9.92 6.88 5.55
C CYS A 39 10.11 5.44 5.05
N LEU A 40 9.95 4.47 5.96
CA LEU A 40 9.93 3.04 5.65
C LEU A 40 8.56 2.64 5.12
N ILE A 41 8.54 1.99 3.97
CA ILE A 41 7.32 1.55 3.30
C ILE A 41 7.32 0.03 3.30
N ALA A 42 6.29 -0.58 3.86
CA ALA A 42 6.07 -2.03 3.81
C ALA A 42 4.63 -2.34 3.40
N HIS A 43 4.40 -3.51 2.82
CA HIS A 43 3.08 -3.93 2.37
C HIS A 43 2.46 -4.91 3.36
N TYR A 44 1.37 -4.50 4.02
CA TYR A 44 0.87 -5.13 5.27
C TYR A 44 1.82 -4.97 6.46
N GLY A 45 2.69 -3.95 6.44
CA GLY A 45 3.73 -3.74 7.44
C GLY A 45 3.20 -3.60 8.87
N LEU A 46 2.02 -3.00 9.08
CA LEU A 46 1.42 -2.85 10.41
C LEU A 46 1.06 -4.19 11.07
N ARG A 47 0.82 -5.23 10.26
CA ARG A 47 0.49 -6.58 10.73
C ARG A 47 1.70 -7.51 10.75
N TYR A 48 2.79 -7.15 10.07
CA TYR A 48 3.95 -8.02 9.88
C TYR A 48 5.26 -7.27 10.13
N ASP A 49 5.82 -6.63 9.10
CA ASP A 49 7.21 -6.15 9.06
C ASP A 49 7.57 -5.25 10.25
N PHE A 50 6.76 -4.22 10.51
CA PHE A 50 7.05 -3.27 11.57
C PHE A 50 6.96 -3.92 12.95
N ARG A 51 6.02 -4.84 13.16
CA ARG A 51 5.92 -5.61 14.42
C ARG A 51 7.12 -6.52 14.62
N ILE A 52 7.57 -7.19 13.56
CA ILE A 52 8.73 -8.09 13.62
C ILE A 52 9.98 -7.29 13.96
N ILE A 53 10.23 -6.18 13.26
CA ILE A 53 11.37 -5.30 13.53
C ILE A 53 11.34 -4.79 14.97
N LEU A 54 10.20 -4.25 15.42
CA LEU A 54 10.07 -3.75 16.80
C LEU A 54 10.27 -4.86 17.83
N ASN A 55 9.75 -6.06 17.59
CA ASN A 55 9.94 -7.19 18.50
C ASN A 55 11.38 -7.66 18.54
N GLU A 56 12.10 -7.68 17.42
CA GLU A 56 13.52 -8.03 17.40
C GLU A 56 14.37 -6.97 18.13
N LEU A 57 14.04 -5.69 17.98
CA LEU A 57 14.68 -4.61 18.74
C LEU A 57 14.42 -4.74 20.24
N ARG A 58 13.17 -5.02 20.64
CA ARG A 58 12.80 -5.26 22.05
C ARG A 58 13.53 -6.46 22.64
N ARG A 59 13.58 -7.58 21.91
CA ARG A 59 14.29 -8.82 22.34
C ARG A 59 15.77 -8.57 22.58
N ASN A 60 16.40 -7.71 21.79
CA ASN A 60 17.83 -7.40 21.84
C ASN A 60 18.11 -6.02 22.47
N TYR A 61 17.16 -5.48 23.24
CA TYR A 61 17.23 -4.10 23.73
C TYR A 61 18.51 -3.80 24.53
N ALA A 62 18.98 -4.76 25.35
CA ALA A 62 20.18 -4.59 26.16
C ALA A 62 21.43 -4.25 25.33
N SER A 63 21.56 -4.84 24.13
CA SER A 63 22.67 -4.58 23.21
C SER A 63 22.36 -3.52 22.16
N LEU A 64 21.08 -3.32 21.80
CA LEU A 64 20.68 -2.42 20.70
C LEU A 64 20.12 -1.07 21.12
N LYS A 65 19.96 -0.77 22.42
CA LYS A 65 19.45 0.53 22.89
C LYS A 65 20.26 1.74 22.40
N ILE A 66 21.53 1.56 22.05
CA ILE A 66 22.39 2.62 21.49
C ILE A 66 22.23 2.81 19.97
N TYR A 67 21.45 1.94 19.33
CA TYR A 67 21.09 1.98 17.91
C TYR A 67 19.56 2.02 17.75
N PRO A 68 18.86 3.03 18.30
CA PRO A 68 17.41 3.13 18.16
C PRO A 68 17.00 3.36 16.70
N ILE A 69 15.73 3.15 16.35
CA ILE A 69 15.22 3.72 15.10
C ILE A 69 15.30 5.26 15.23
N PRO A 70 15.94 5.99 14.28
CA PRO A 70 16.08 7.44 14.40
C PRO A 70 14.72 8.17 14.41
N ASP A 71 14.60 9.24 15.20
CA ASP A 71 13.34 10.00 15.38
C ASP A 71 12.79 10.62 14.08
N ASP A 72 13.66 10.86 13.10
CA ASP A 72 13.34 11.40 11.79
C ASP A 72 13.09 10.31 10.73
N VAL A 73 12.98 9.06 11.16
CA VAL A 73 12.54 7.90 10.37
C VAL A 73 11.11 7.55 10.74
N TYR A 74 10.26 7.59 9.74
CA TYR A 74 8.83 7.32 9.84
C TYR A 74 8.50 6.01 9.15
N PHE A 75 7.25 5.58 9.18
CA PHE A 75 6.79 4.45 8.40
C PHE A 75 5.36 4.64 7.86
N ILE A 76 5.02 3.81 6.88
CA ILE A 76 3.67 3.71 6.34
C ILE A 76 3.36 2.29 5.85
N ASP A 77 2.09 1.89 5.97
CA ASP A 77 1.59 0.65 5.39
C ASP A 77 1.03 0.92 3.99
N SER A 78 1.75 0.47 2.97
CA SER A 78 1.36 0.64 1.57
C SER A 78 0.05 -0.06 1.23
N TYR A 79 -0.34 -1.12 1.94
CA TYR A 79 -1.64 -1.76 1.72
C TYR A 79 -2.78 -0.78 2.00
N LEU A 80 -2.72 -0.06 3.12
CA LEU A 80 -3.71 0.95 3.48
C LEU A 80 -3.66 2.13 2.50
N ALA A 81 -2.45 2.58 2.16
CA ALA A 81 -2.27 3.65 1.18
C ALA A 81 -2.93 3.34 -0.16
N PHE A 82 -2.71 2.15 -0.73
CA PHE A 82 -3.30 1.76 -2.00
C PHE A 82 -4.83 1.64 -1.93
N VAL A 83 -5.37 1.13 -0.81
CA VAL A 83 -6.83 1.08 -0.59
C VAL A 83 -7.43 2.48 -0.58
N ASP A 84 -6.85 3.40 0.19
CA ASP A 84 -7.37 4.76 0.32
C ASP A 84 -7.25 5.55 -0.98
N LEU A 85 -6.12 5.45 -1.68
CA LEU A 85 -5.91 6.08 -2.99
C LEU A 85 -6.92 5.59 -4.02
N GLU A 86 -7.16 4.28 -4.10
CA GLU A 86 -8.13 3.74 -5.06
C GLU A 86 -9.57 4.05 -4.68
N LYS A 87 -9.88 4.16 -3.38
CA LYS A 87 -11.17 4.66 -2.93
C LYS A 87 -11.40 6.09 -3.42
N GLU A 88 -10.40 6.96 -3.31
CA GLU A 88 -10.47 8.32 -3.86
C GLU A 88 -10.60 8.32 -5.39
N TYR A 89 -9.99 7.36 -6.10
CA TYR A 89 -10.22 7.20 -7.54
C TYR A 89 -11.69 6.89 -7.85
N HIS A 90 -12.29 5.93 -7.15
CA HIS A 90 -13.70 5.58 -7.34
C HIS A 90 -14.63 6.73 -6.96
N ASP A 91 -14.38 7.39 -5.83
CA ASP A 91 -15.18 8.52 -5.35
C ASP A 91 -15.08 9.73 -6.30
N SER A 92 -13.88 10.03 -6.82
CA SER A 92 -13.70 11.10 -7.81
C SER A 92 -14.44 10.83 -9.12
N ILE A 93 -14.44 9.59 -9.60
CA ILE A 93 -15.19 9.19 -10.79
C ILE A 93 -16.70 9.29 -10.54
N LYS A 94 -17.17 8.79 -9.39
CA LYS A 94 -18.58 8.88 -9.00
C LYS A 94 -19.06 10.33 -8.94
N ARG A 95 -18.26 11.23 -8.37
CA ARG A 95 -18.56 12.68 -8.36
C ARG A 95 -18.64 13.25 -9.77
N ALA A 96 -17.66 12.97 -10.62
CA ALA A 96 -17.64 13.45 -12.01
C ALA A 96 -18.87 12.98 -12.81
N ILE A 97 -19.26 11.71 -12.71
CA ILE A 97 -20.46 11.18 -13.39
C ILE A 97 -21.73 11.91 -12.90
N ASN A 98 -21.85 12.08 -11.58
CA ASN A 98 -23.01 12.75 -10.99
C ASN A 98 -23.09 14.24 -11.35
N GLU A 99 -21.95 14.92 -11.47
CA GLU A 99 -21.89 16.31 -11.95
C GLU A 99 -22.33 16.42 -13.40
N VAL A 100 -21.86 15.54 -14.29
CA VAL A 100 -22.30 15.50 -15.69
C VAL A 100 -23.80 15.23 -15.79
N ALA A 101 -24.32 14.28 -15.01
CA ALA A 101 -25.75 13.97 -14.97
C ALA A 101 -26.61 15.16 -14.50
N ARG A 102 -26.09 15.99 -13.58
CA ARG A 102 -26.76 17.22 -13.13
C ARG A 102 -26.64 18.37 -14.13
N ALA A 103 -25.57 18.43 -14.91
CA ALA A 103 -25.23 19.60 -15.70
C ALA A 103 -26.11 19.81 -16.96
N LYS A 104 -26.73 18.78 -17.58
CA LYS A 104 -27.64 19.00 -18.75
C LYS A 104 -28.71 17.93 -19.02
N HIS A 105 -29.84 18.43 -19.55
CA HIS A 105 -30.65 17.91 -20.68
C HIS A 105 -29.81 17.50 -21.93
N CYS A 106 -28.68 16.81 -21.77
CA CYS A 106 -27.90 16.25 -22.85
C CYS A 106 -27.66 14.79 -22.52
N VAL A 107 -28.59 13.97 -23.02
CA VAL A 107 -28.36 12.63 -23.56
C VAL A 107 -26.97 12.10 -23.18
N PHE A 108 -26.89 11.39 -22.05
CA PHE A 108 -25.74 10.56 -21.71
C PHE A 108 -25.79 9.27 -22.60
N GLN A 109 -26.26 9.39 -23.84
CA GLN A 109 -26.17 8.34 -24.86
C GLN A 109 -24.98 8.73 -25.75
N GLY A 110 -23.89 8.00 -25.58
CA GLY A 110 -22.62 8.28 -26.22
C GLY A 110 -21.60 7.19 -25.93
N PRO A 111 -20.38 7.28 -26.48
CA PRO A 111 -19.35 6.29 -26.25
C PRO A 111 -19.04 6.14 -24.75
N HIS A 112 -18.41 5.01 -24.38
CA HIS A 112 -18.17 4.61 -22.99
C HIS A 112 -17.67 5.77 -22.10
N ALA A 113 -18.18 5.87 -20.86
CA ALA A 113 -17.94 6.96 -19.92
C ALA A 113 -16.44 7.32 -19.71
N LEU A 114 -15.56 6.33 -19.84
CA LEU A 114 -14.09 6.50 -19.84
C LEU A 114 -13.55 7.50 -20.87
N ARG A 115 -14.24 7.75 -22.00
CA ARG A 115 -13.79 8.74 -22.99
C ARG A 115 -13.95 10.19 -22.54
N PHE A 116 -14.83 10.44 -21.58
CA PHE A 116 -15.06 11.79 -21.03
C PHE A 116 -14.17 12.08 -19.82
N LEU A 117 -13.77 11.02 -19.13
CA LEU A 117 -12.75 11.11 -18.11
C LEU A 117 -11.42 11.31 -18.85
N LYS A 118 -10.64 12.34 -18.48
CA LYS A 118 -9.31 12.59 -19.03
C LYS A 118 -8.32 11.53 -18.54
N SER A 119 -8.52 10.28 -18.96
CA SER A 119 -7.74 9.13 -18.51
C SER A 119 -6.27 9.23 -18.90
N GLU A 120 -5.93 10.04 -19.91
CA GLU A 120 -4.55 10.36 -20.28
C GLU A 120 -3.79 11.11 -19.16
N GLU A 121 -4.50 11.87 -18.32
CA GLU A 121 -3.92 12.59 -17.18
C GLU A 121 -3.79 11.67 -15.94
N TRP A 122 -4.30 10.44 -15.99
CA TRP A 122 -4.28 9.52 -14.85
C TRP A 122 -2.92 8.85 -14.67
N SER A 123 -2.56 8.63 -13.41
CA SER A 123 -1.41 7.80 -13.05
C SER A 123 -1.53 6.40 -13.71
N PRO A 124 -0.41 5.74 -14.04
CA PRO A 124 -0.44 4.36 -14.52
C PRO A 124 -1.28 3.44 -13.64
N ALA A 125 -1.19 3.56 -12.31
CA ALA A 125 -2.02 2.80 -11.38
C ALA A 125 -3.52 3.03 -11.63
N LYS A 126 -3.96 4.29 -11.65
CA LYS A 126 -5.37 4.63 -11.85
C LYS A 126 -5.91 4.10 -13.18
N ARG A 127 -5.13 4.21 -14.27
CA ARG A 127 -5.53 3.68 -15.58
C ARG A 127 -5.75 2.17 -15.59
N HIS A 128 -4.88 1.41 -14.93
CA HIS A 128 -4.95 -0.06 -14.94
C HIS A 128 -5.91 -0.63 -13.88
N ARG A 129 -6.19 0.13 -12.82
CA ARG A 129 -6.99 -0.33 -11.67
C ARG A 129 -8.46 0.06 -11.78
N ILE A 130 -8.78 1.10 -12.54
CA ILE A 130 -10.17 1.45 -12.85
C ILE A 130 -10.73 0.49 -13.90
N ASP A 131 -11.64 -0.38 -13.46
CA ASP A 131 -12.34 -1.34 -14.31
C ASP A 131 -13.53 -0.68 -15.04
N SER A 132 -13.80 -1.06 -16.30
CA SER A 132 -14.96 -0.53 -17.05
C SER A 132 -16.30 -0.90 -16.40
N ASN A 133 -16.38 -1.94 -15.60
CA ASN A 133 -17.60 -2.37 -14.92
C ASN A 133 -18.01 -1.44 -13.76
N ILE A 134 -17.18 -0.46 -13.38
CA ILE A 134 -17.61 0.62 -12.46
C ILE A 134 -18.66 1.52 -13.11
N PHE A 135 -18.85 1.44 -14.43
CA PHE A 135 -19.87 2.16 -15.18
C PHE A 135 -21.00 1.21 -15.57
N GLU A 136 -22.23 1.60 -15.31
CA GLU A 136 -23.42 0.86 -15.76
C GLU A 136 -24.38 1.79 -16.49
N GLN A 137 -25.04 1.26 -17.52
CA GLN A 137 -25.99 2.02 -18.31
C GLN A 137 -27.41 1.82 -17.78
N THR A 138 -28.16 2.91 -17.59
CA THR A 138 -29.57 2.86 -17.21
C THR A 138 -30.45 2.48 -18.41
N CYS A 139 -31.71 2.14 -18.15
CA CYS A 139 -32.70 1.87 -19.19
C CYS A 139 -32.93 3.07 -20.14
N GLU A 140 -32.68 4.29 -19.67
CA GLU A 140 -32.76 5.52 -20.46
C GLU A 140 -31.50 5.76 -21.32
N GLY A 141 -30.52 4.86 -21.22
CA GLY A 141 -29.26 4.92 -21.94
C GLY A 141 -28.20 5.79 -21.26
N ASN A 142 -28.44 6.29 -20.04
CA ASN A 142 -27.48 7.13 -19.33
C ASN A 142 -26.45 6.29 -18.57
N TRP A 143 -25.19 6.70 -18.50
CA TRP A 143 -24.23 6.01 -17.62
C TRP A 143 -24.33 6.52 -16.19
N ARG A 144 -24.23 5.61 -15.23
CA ARG A 144 -24.11 5.89 -13.80
C ARG A 144 -22.97 5.07 -13.19
N PHE A 145 -22.55 5.45 -11.99
CA PHE A 145 -21.60 4.66 -11.21
C PHE A 145 -22.27 3.39 -10.68
N ASN A 146 -21.64 2.24 -10.87
CA ASN A 146 -22.09 0.95 -10.35
C ASN A 146 -21.62 0.77 -8.89
N ASP A 147 -22.45 1.21 -7.94
CA ASP A 147 -22.15 1.14 -6.52
C ASP A 147 -21.88 -0.29 -6.04
N ALA A 148 -22.66 -1.27 -6.52
CA ALA A 148 -22.49 -2.67 -6.14
C ALA A 148 -21.13 -3.22 -6.60
N PHE A 149 -20.70 -2.89 -7.83
CA PHE A 149 -19.38 -3.27 -8.30
C PHE A 149 -18.27 -2.57 -7.52
N GLY A 150 -18.40 -1.26 -7.27
CA GLY A 150 -17.46 -0.49 -6.47
C GLY A 150 -17.27 -1.06 -5.06
N ASP A 151 -18.36 -1.39 -4.37
CA ASP A 151 -18.30 -1.99 -3.04
C ASP A 151 -17.65 -3.38 -3.06
N ASN A 152 -17.99 -4.20 -4.06
CA ASN A 152 -17.43 -5.54 -4.22
C ASN A 152 -15.93 -5.50 -4.51
N TYR A 153 -15.45 -4.47 -5.23
CA TYR A 153 -14.04 -4.27 -5.50
C TYR A 153 -13.21 -4.13 -4.22
N PHE A 154 -13.64 -3.30 -3.25
CA PHE A 154 -12.90 -3.12 -1.99
C PHE A 154 -13.08 -4.28 -1.01
N ARG A 155 -14.19 -5.03 -1.11
CA ARG A 155 -14.43 -6.25 -0.30
C ARG A 155 -13.75 -7.50 -0.87
N GLY A 156 -13.32 -7.44 -2.13
CA GLY A 156 -12.72 -8.56 -2.85
C GLY A 156 -11.43 -9.05 -2.18
N LYS A 157 -11.45 -10.32 -1.71
CA LYS A 157 -10.28 -10.92 -1.08
C LYS A 157 -9.11 -10.98 -2.05
N GLY A 158 -8.04 -10.27 -1.73
CA GLY A 158 -6.78 -10.33 -2.44
C GLY A 158 -6.62 -9.29 -3.55
N ASN A 159 -7.60 -8.42 -3.79
CA ASN A 159 -7.47 -7.35 -4.80
C ASN A 159 -6.29 -6.42 -4.54
N PHE A 160 -5.89 -6.32 -3.26
CA PHE A 160 -4.80 -5.50 -2.77
C PHE A 160 -3.60 -6.32 -2.27
N LYS A 161 -3.49 -7.61 -2.62
CA LYS A 161 -2.22 -8.33 -2.41
C LYS A 161 -1.18 -7.75 -3.37
N LEU A 162 0.05 -7.55 -2.89
CA LEU A 162 1.16 -7.02 -3.70
C LEU A 162 1.25 -7.67 -5.09
N ARG A 163 1.30 -9.01 -5.16
CA ARG A 163 1.31 -9.75 -6.43
C ARG A 163 0.16 -9.40 -7.37
N ASN A 164 -1.04 -9.23 -6.85
CA ASN A 164 -2.22 -8.94 -7.65
C ASN A 164 -2.24 -7.49 -8.13
N ILE A 165 -1.80 -6.54 -7.29
CA ILE A 165 -1.63 -5.14 -7.69
C ILE A 165 -0.55 -5.04 -8.76
N TYR A 166 0.62 -5.63 -8.51
CA TYR A 166 1.76 -5.65 -9.43
C TYR A 166 1.34 -6.20 -10.79
N LYS A 167 0.73 -7.39 -10.83
CA LYS A 167 0.27 -8.01 -12.07
C LYS A 167 -0.75 -7.15 -12.83
N LYS A 168 -1.60 -6.41 -12.13
CA LYS A 168 -2.59 -5.54 -12.75
C LYS A 168 -1.99 -4.27 -13.34
N ILE A 169 -1.05 -3.64 -12.63
CA ILE A 169 -0.47 -2.35 -13.01
C ILE A 169 0.71 -2.52 -13.98
N ILE A 170 1.63 -3.42 -13.63
CA ILE A 170 2.89 -3.64 -14.35
C ILE A 170 2.71 -4.65 -15.49
N GLY A 171 1.75 -5.58 -15.34
CA GLY A 171 1.45 -6.57 -16.37
C GLY A 171 2.35 -7.81 -16.36
N ASP A 172 3.25 -7.92 -15.38
CA ASP A 172 4.19 -9.03 -15.24
C ASP A 172 3.98 -9.83 -13.93
N ASP A 173 4.68 -10.95 -13.78
CA ASP A 173 4.84 -11.68 -12.53
C ASP A 173 6.26 -11.43 -11.98
N PHE A 174 6.45 -11.65 -10.68
CA PHE A 174 7.77 -11.52 -10.05
C PHE A 174 8.01 -12.67 -9.08
N ASN A 175 9.27 -12.84 -8.64
CA ASN A 175 9.64 -13.89 -7.70
C ASN A 175 9.23 -13.54 -6.26
N ALA A 176 7.91 -13.56 -6.02
CA ALA A 176 7.34 -13.34 -4.70
C ALA A 176 7.93 -14.30 -3.68
N HIS A 177 7.99 -13.86 -2.41
CA HIS A 177 8.62 -14.59 -1.29
C HIS A 177 10.15 -14.48 -1.20
N GLN A 178 10.73 -13.51 -1.92
CA GLN A 178 12.10 -13.06 -1.74
C GLN A 178 12.09 -11.58 -1.37
N ALA A 179 12.80 -11.22 -0.29
CA ALA A 179 12.75 -9.86 0.27
C ALA A 179 13.12 -8.77 -0.75
N GLU A 180 14.15 -9.00 -1.58
CA GLU A 180 14.56 -8.06 -2.64
C GLU A 180 13.47 -7.92 -3.71
N ALA A 181 12.98 -9.04 -4.26
CA ALA A 181 11.95 -9.03 -5.30
C ALA A 181 10.62 -8.45 -4.81
N ASP A 182 10.21 -8.74 -3.57
CA ASP A 182 9.03 -8.15 -2.94
C ASP A 182 9.21 -6.62 -2.76
N THR A 183 10.42 -6.17 -2.38
CA THR A 183 10.74 -4.74 -2.22
C THR A 183 10.76 -4.01 -3.57
N GLU A 184 11.34 -4.62 -4.61
CA GLU A 184 11.37 -4.06 -5.95
C GLU A 184 9.95 -3.95 -6.53
N ALA A 185 9.14 -5.01 -6.39
CA ALA A 185 7.74 -4.99 -6.83
C ALA A 185 6.95 -3.89 -6.11
N LEU A 186 7.16 -3.72 -4.79
CA LEU A 186 6.52 -2.65 -4.02
C LEU A 186 6.97 -1.25 -4.48
N LEU A 187 8.24 -1.06 -4.80
CA LEU A 187 8.75 0.19 -5.33
C LEU A 187 8.10 0.52 -6.68
N GLN A 188 8.07 -0.43 -7.62
CA GLN A 188 7.46 -0.24 -8.95
C GLN A 188 5.97 0.09 -8.84
N VAL A 189 5.23 -0.63 -7.98
CA VAL A 189 3.82 -0.32 -7.69
C VAL A 189 3.70 1.09 -7.12
N SER A 190 4.50 1.47 -6.13
CA SER A 190 4.42 2.82 -5.52
C SER A 190 4.68 3.93 -6.55
N MET A 191 5.67 3.75 -7.42
CA MET A 191 5.97 4.67 -8.52
C MET A 191 4.83 4.80 -9.52
N SER A 192 4.04 3.75 -9.73
CA SER A 192 2.91 3.76 -10.65
C SER A 192 1.72 4.60 -10.19
N TYR A 193 1.55 4.81 -8.87
CA TYR A 193 0.60 5.79 -8.32
C TYR A 193 1.18 7.22 -8.37
N GLY A 194 2.51 7.34 -8.40
CA GLY A 194 3.21 8.60 -8.64
C GLY A 194 2.99 9.62 -7.52
N LYS A 195 2.74 10.88 -7.90
CA LYS A 195 2.66 12.01 -6.96
C LYS A 195 1.57 11.83 -5.90
N GLU A 196 0.47 11.15 -6.23
CA GLU A 196 -0.62 10.90 -5.29
C GLU A 196 -0.14 10.03 -4.12
N PHE A 197 0.71 9.04 -4.39
CA PHE A 197 1.31 8.22 -3.34
C PHE A 197 2.30 9.01 -2.48
N ILE A 198 3.17 9.82 -3.09
CA ILE A 198 4.10 10.68 -2.32
C ILE A 198 3.33 11.62 -1.39
N ASN A 199 2.31 12.31 -1.91
CA ASN A 199 1.46 13.18 -1.10
C ASN A 199 0.76 12.42 0.05
N TYR A 200 0.31 11.19 -0.22
CA TYR A 200 -0.28 10.34 0.81
C TYR A 200 0.76 10.02 1.91
N VAL A 201 1.97 9.62 1.53
CA VAL A 201 3.07 9.34 2.48
C VAL A 201 3.38 10.57 3.33
N ASP A 202 3.54 11.74 2.72
CA ASP A 202 3.88 12.97 3.44
C ASP A 202 2.85 13.36 4.51
N THR A 203 1.57 13.04 4.25
CA THR A 203 0.44 13.42 5.11
C THR A 203 0.02 12.33 6.10
N HIS A 204 0.38 11.06 5.86
CA HIS A 204 -0.09 9.91 6.67
C HIS A 204 1.04 9.10 7.32
N ARG A 205 2.31 9.38 7.01
CA ARG A 205 3.45 8.73 7.68
C ARG A 205 3.38 8.91 9.19
N ALA A 206 3.80 7.88 9.92
CA ALA A 206 3.77 7.88 11.38
C ALA A 206 5.15 7.60 11.98
N PRO A 207 5.47 8.14 13.16
CA PRO A 207 6.72 7.85 13.84
C PRO A 207 6.71 6.44 14.44
N PHE A 208 7.88 5.84 14.61
CA PHE A 208 8.02 4.58 15.36
C PHE A 208 7.77 4.79 16.86
N PRO A 209 7.20 3.78 17.57
CA PRO A 209 7.08 3.83 19.02
C PRO A 209 8.47 3.91 19.68
N ASN A 210 8.58 4.72 20.74
CA ASN A 210 9.74 4.70 21.62
C ASN A 210 9.77 3.37 22.40
N LEU A 211 10.88 2.64 22.29
CA LEU A 211 11.09 1.31 22.90
C LEU A 211 11.38 1.37 24.41
N ASP A 212 11.80 2.51 24.94
CA ASP A 212 12.09 2.71 26.37
C ASP A 212 10.80 2.80 27.21
N VAL A 213 9.67 3.00 26.53
CA VAL A 213 8.37 3.14 27.14
C VAL A 213 7.56 1.90 26.77
N ASN A 214 6.88 1.28 27.75
CA ASN A 214 5.91 0.20 27.52
C ASN A 214 4.64 0.75 26.82
N ASN A 215 4.81 1.38 25.65
CA ASN A 215 3.76 2.02 24.91
C ASN A 215 3.24 1.08 23.82
N ILE A 216 1.98 0.68 23.98
CA ILE A 216 1.14 0.21 22.89
C ILE A 216 0.86 1.42 22.01
N VAL A 217 1.46 1.50 20.82
CA VAL A 217 1.11 2.57 19.88
C VAL A 217 -0.11 2.10 19.10
N ILE A 218 -1.24 2.71 19.42
CA ILE A 218 -2.50 2.45 18.75
C ILE A 218 -2.61 3.33 17.51
N MET A 219 -2.31 2.75 16.34
CA MET A 219 -2.60 3.41 15.06
C MET A 219 -4.10 3.28 14.79
N LYS A 220 -4.83 4.41 14.72
CA LYS A 220 -6.20 4.44 14.22
C LYS A 220 -6.16 4.38 12.69
N GLY A 221 -6.46 3.21 12.12
CA GLY A 221 -6.89 3.16 10.73
C GLY A 221 -8.25 3.87 10.59
N GLN A 222 -8.50 4.55 9.47
CA GLN A 222 -9.78 5.22 9.18
C GLN A 222 -11.01 4.27 9.16
N ASN A 223 -10.80 2.96 9.36
CA ASN A 223 -11.84 1.94 9.57
C ASN A 223 -12.05 1.55 11.06
N ASN A 224 -11.68 2.39 12.03
CA ASN A 224 -11.91 2.18 13.48
C ASN A 224 -11.33 0.89 14.09
N ALA A 225 -10.51 0.14 13.36
CA ALA A 225 -9.73 -0.94 13.96
C ALA A 225 -8.46 -0.34 14.56
N LEU A 226 -8.41 -0.29 15.89
CA LEU A 226 -7.19 -0.06 16.66
C LEU A 226 -6.23 -1.21 16.34
N VAL A 227 -5.05 -0.88 15.80
CA VAL A 227 -3.99 -1.86 15.60
C VAL A 227 -2.89 -1.52 16.59
N ASP A 228 -2.82 -2.30 17.67
CA ASP A 228 -1.82 -2.19 18.73
C ASP A 228 -0.46 -2.65 18.20
N LEU A 229 0.50 -1.74 18.00
CA LEU A 229 1.90 -2.06 17.68
C LEU A 229 2.72 -2.41 18.94
#